data_AF-A0A0N5ATJ1-F1
#
_entry.id   AF-A0A0N5ATJ1-F1
#
_cell.length_a   1.000
_cell.length_b   1.000
_cell.length_c   1.000
_cell.angle_alpha   90.00
_cell.angle_beta   90.00
_cell.angle_gamma   90.00
#
_symmetry.space_group_name_H-M   'P 1'
#
loop_
_entity.id
_entity.type
_entity.pdbx_description
1 polymer ?
#
loop_
_entity_poly.entity_id
_entity_poly.type
_entity_poly.pdbx_seq_one_letter_code
_entity_poly.pdbx_strand_id
1 'polypeptide(L)'
;MSLATADVELERLQLTASFIEVALWVCQIIRKAGFWADFIDPSSGRPYFGRTTNATLCGADERYRNLGFQVVDSGCCKVLEHGAWGRNVFVGTIFTNAPIHASVLSEIISVEKN
;
A
#
# COMPACT_ATOMS: atom_id res chain seq x y z
N MET A 1 -12.87 4.35 -5.11
CA MET A 1 -13.06 4.99 -6.43
C MET A 1 -14.05 4.16 -7.25
N SER A 2 -15.15 4.74 -7.73
CA SER A 2 -16.25 4.02 -8.43
C SER A 2 -16.54 4.53 -9.85
N LEU A 3 -15.60 5.25 -10.47
CA LEU A 3 -15.73 5.77 -11.83
C LEU A 3 -14.46 5.46 -12.63
N ALA A 4 -14.58 4.68 -13.71
CA ALA A 4 -13.49 4.38 -14.63
C ALA A 4 -13.44 5.43 -15.74
N THR A 5 -13.14 6.69 -15.38
CA THR A 5 -12.88 7.75 -16.36
C THR A 5 -11.39 7.80 -16.69
N ALA A 6 -11.04 8.35 -17.85
CA ALA A 6 -9.64 8.52 -18.27
C ALA A 6 -8.83 9.33 -17.25
N ASP A 7 -9.45 10.35 -16.64
CA ASP A 7 -8.81 11.20 -15.63
C ASP A 7 -8.50 10.43 -14.34
N VAL A 8 -9.43 9.59 -13.88
CA VAL A 8 -9.24 8.76 -12.67
C VAL A 8 -8.16 7.70 -12.91
N GLU A 9 -8.11 7.10 -14.10
CA GLU A 9 -7.03 6.16 -14.44
C GLU A 9 -5.67 6.85 -14.54
N LEU A 10 -5.61 8.08 -15.08
CA LEU A 10 -4.37 8.85 -15.12
C LEU A 10 -3.88 9.19 -13.71
N GLU A 11 -4.77 9.67 -12.85
CA GLU A 11 -4.47 9.93 -11.44
C GLU A 11 -3.97 8.66 -10.74
N ARG A 12 -4.65 7.52 -10.96
CA ARG A 12 -4.23 6.22 -10.40
C ARG A 12 -2.82 5.83 -10.83
N LEU A 13 -2.47 6.03 -12.11
CA LEU A 13 -1.14 5.73 -12.63
C LEU A 13 -0.07 6.64 -12.01
N GLN A 14 -0.36 7.93 -11.85
CA GLN A 14 0.54 8.89 -11.20
C GLN A 14 0.79 8.52 -9.74
N LEU A 15 -0.27 8.27 -8.97
CA LEU A 15 -0.16 7.84 -7.57
C LEU A 15 0.57 6.51 -7.42
N THR A 16 0.35 5.57 -8.35
CA THR A 16 1.06 4.28 -8.37
C THR A 16 2.55 4.50 -8.57
N ALA A 17 2.95 5.34 -9.52
CA ALA A 17 4.36 5.64 -9.77
C ALA A 17 5.03 6.30 -8.55
N SER A 18 4.39 7.31 -7.96
CA SER A 18 4.89 7.97 -6.74
C SER A 18 5.01 7.01 -5.56
N PHE A 19 4.02 6.13 -5.36
CA PHE A 19 4.08 5.11 -4.31
C PHE A 19 5.25 4.14 -4.51
N ILE A 20 5.46 3.65 -5.73
CA ILE A 20 6.57 2.73 -6.02
C ILE A 20 7.91 3.37 -5.70
N GLU A 21 8.11 4.64 -6.06
CA GLU A 21 9.35 5.37 -5.75
C GLU A 21 9.62 5.46 -4.24
N VAL A 22 8.60 5.87 -3.47
CA VAL A 22 8.71 5.98 -2.01
C VAL A 22 8.89 4.61 -1.36
N ALA A 23 8.13 3.60 -1.80
CA ALA A 23 8.20 2.24 -1.25
C ALA A 23 9.56 1.59 -1.53
N LEU A 24 10.15 1.81 -2.71
CA LEU A 24 11.52 1.40 -3.02
C LEU A 24 12.51 2.03 -2.04
N TRP A 25 12.42 3.33 -1.80
CA TRP A 25 13.30 4.05 -0.89
C TRP A 25 13.18 3.54 0.55
N VAL A 26 11.94 3.39 1.05
CA VAL A 26 11.65 2.84 2.39
C VAL A 26 12.21 1.42 2.53
N CYS A 27 11.92 0.53 1.58
CA CYS A 27 12.43 -0.84 1.62
C CYS A 27 13.96 -0.89 1.56
N GLN A 28 14.61 -0.01 0.79
CA GLN A 28 16.07 0.06 0.74
C GLN A 28 16.67 0.46 2.10
N ILE A 29 16.09 1.44 2.79
CA ILE A 29 16.56 1.87 4.11
C ILE A 29 16.44 0.74 5.12
N ILE A 30 15.27 0.08 5.17
CA ILE A 30 15.02 -1.03 6.11
C ILE A 30 15.95 -2.21 5.82
N ARG A 31 16.18 -2.53 4.53
CA ARG A 31 17.11 -3.58 4.11
C ARG A 31 18.56 -3.26 4.46
N LYS A 32 18.99 -2.01 4.33
CA LYS A 32 20.33 -1.56 4.76
C LYS A 32 20.54 -1.68 6.27
N ALA A 33 19.47 -1.54 7.06
CA ALA A 33 19.49 -1.78 8.50
C ALA A 33 19.52 -3.27 8.89
N GLY A 34 19.52 -4.20 7.91
CA GLY A 34 19.61 -5.65 8.13
C GLY A 34 18.27 -6.36 8.27
N PHE A 35 17.15 -5.68 8.06
CA PHE A 35 15.81 -6.26 8.13
C PHE A 35 15.28 -6.62 6.75
N TRP A 36 14.37 -7.59 6.68
CA TRP A 36 13.61 -7.85 5.48
C TRP A 36 12.53 -6.77 5.31
N ALA A 37 12.36 -6.29 4.09
CA ALA A 37 11.28 -5.40 3.71
C ALA A 37 10.84 -5.68 2.28
N ASP A 38 9.55 -5.66 2.01
CA ASP A 38 8.98 -5.77 0.66
C ASP A 38 7.67 -4.98 0.63
N PHE A 39 7.15 -4.71 -0.55
CA PHE A 39 5.85 -4.06 -0.70
C PHE A 39 5.04 -4.73 -1.79
N ILE A 40 3.75 -4.47 -1.77
CA ILE A 40 2.84 -4.99 -2.79
C ILE A 40 2.71 -3.95 -3.89
N ASP A 41 3.02 -4.34 -5.12
CA ASP A 41 2.77 -3.53 -6.31
C ASP A 41 1.26 -3.28 -6.43
N PRO A 42 0.79 -2.03 -6.32
CA PRO A 42 -0.64 -1.71 -6.36
C PRO A 42 -1.31 -2.05 -7.70
N SER A 43 -0.53 -2.17 -8.79
CA SER A 43 -1.05 -2.49 -10.11
C SER A 43 -1.30 -3.98 -10.30
N SER A 44 -0.44 -4.85 -9.76
CA SER A 44 -0.51 -6.30 -9.93
C SER A 44 -1.01 -7.05 -8.69
N GLY A 45 -1.01 -6.40 -7.52
CA GLY A 45 -1.33 -7.02 -6.23
C GLY A 45 -0.28 -8.04 -5.77
N ARG A 46 0.93 -8.01 -6.33
CA ARG A 46 2.00 -9.00 -6.07
C ARG A 46 3.17 -8.38 -5.29
N PRO A 47 3.97 -9.20 -4.58
CA PRO A 47 5.23 -8.74 -4.00
C PRO A 47 6.13 -8.12 -5.07
N TYR A 48 6.76 -6.99 -4.76
CA TYR A 48 7.62 -6.29 -5.70
C TYR A 48 8.99 -6.96 -5.83
N PHE A 49 9.60 -7.37 -4.71
CA PHE A 49 10.90 -8.03 -4.71
C PHE A 49 10.80 -9.55 -4.62
N GLY A 50 9.80 -10.06 -3.88
CA GLY A 50 9.59 -11.49 -3.68
C GLY A 50 9.21 -12.23 -4.96
N ARG A 51 9.34 -13.56 -4.93
CA ARG A 51 8.84 -14.39 -6.04
C ARG A 51 7.33 -14.26 -6.14
N THR A 52 6.82 -14.14 -7.36
CA THR A 52 5.40 -14.22 -7.64
C THR A 52 4.81 -15.49 -7.04
N THR A 53 3.80 -15.33 -6.19
CA THR A 53 3.00 -16.44 -5.68
C THR A 53 1.59 -16.38 -6.26
N ASN A 54 0.80 -17.43 -6.07
CA ASN A 54 -0.61 -17.42 -6.45
C ASN A 54 -1.47 -16.50 -5.55
N ALA A 55 -0.93 -16.04 -4.43
CA ALA A 55 -1.60 -15.10 -3.55
C ALA A 55 -1.35 -13.65 -4.01
N THR A 56 -2.43 -12.88 -4.09
CA THR A 56 -2.38 -11.44 -4.33
C THR A 56 -2.98 -10.68 -3.16
N LEU A 57 -2.60 -9.42 -2.99
CA LEU A 57 -3.24 -8.45 -2.08
C LEU A 57 -3.61 -7.22 -2.91
N CYS A 58 -4.80 -7.24 -3.50
CA CYS A 58 -5.28 -6.12 -4.31
C CYS A 58 -5.86 -5.01 -3.41
N GLY A 59 -5.92 -3.77 -3.91
CA GLY A 59 -6.26 -2.57 -3.13
C GLY A 59 -7.64 -2.54 -2.46
N ALA A 60 -8.50 -3.55 -2.66
CA ALA A 60 -9.80 -3.69 -1.98
C ALA A 60 -10.01 -5.06 -1.32
N ASP A 61 -8.92 -5.72 -0.93
CA ASP A 61 -8.96 -6.98 -0.22
C ASP A 61 -9.65 -6.85 1.16
N GLU A 62 -10.45 -7.85 1.55
CA GLU A 62 -11.16 -7.84 2.83
C GLU A 62 -10.23 -7.75 4.04
N ARG A 63 -8.98 -8.20 3.89
CA ARG A 63 -7.97 -8.12 4.95
C ARG A 63 -7.70 -6.68 5.40
N TYR A 64 -7.98 -5.67 4.56
CA TYR A 64 -7.89 -4.26 4.97
C TYR A 64 -8.91 -3.86 6.04
N ARG A 65 -9.98 -4.64 6.26
CA ARG A 65 -10.90 -4.44 7.41
C ARG A 65 -10.18 -4.55 8.75
N ASN A 66 -9.22 -5.47 8.84
CA ASN A 66 -8.41 -5.67 10.05
C ASN A 66 -7.31 -4.62 10.19
N LEU A 67 -7.09 -3.78 9.16
CA LEU A 67 -6.08 -2.73 9.11
C LEU A 67 -6.70 -1.32 9.22
N GLY A 68 -7.95 -1.22 9.71
CA GLY A 68 -8.61 0.06 10.00
C GLY A 68 -9.41 0.67 8.84
N PHE A 69 -9.54 -0.02 7.71
CA PHE A 69 -10.36 0.44 6.58
C PHE A 69 -11.75 -0.22 6.58
N GLN A 70 -12.73 0.44 5.99
CA GLN A 70 -13.99 -0.20 5.65
C GLN A 70 -13.89 -0.79 4.25
N VAL A 71 -14.30 -2.05 4.09
CA VAL A 71 -14.37 -2.69 2.77
C VAL A 71 -15.82 -2.98 2.46
N VAL A 72 -16.38 -2.24 1.50
CA VAL A 72 -17.77 -2.36 1.05
C VAL A 72 -17.80 -3.32 -0.14
N ASP A 73 -18.62 -4.35 -0.04
CA ASP A 73 -18.86 -5.28 -1.14
C ASP A 73 -20.05 -4.80 -1.96
N SER A 74 -19.81 -4.48 -3.23
CA SER A 74 -20.83 -4.05 -4.19
C SER A 74 -21.20 -5.16 -5.19
N GLY A 75 -20.91 -6.43 -4.85
CA GLY A 75 -21.22 -7.60 -5.65
C GLY A 75 -20.18 -7.90 -6.73
N CYS A 76 -19.99 -7.01 -7.70
CA CYS A 76 -19.00 -7.20 -8.77
C CYS A 76 -17.59 -6.71 -8.40
N CYS A 77 -17.49 -5.82 -7.41
CA CYS A 77 -16.25 -5.19 -6.96
C CYS A 77 -16.29 -4.98 -5.45
N LYS A 78 -15.11 -5.00 -4.84
CA LYS A 78 -14.91 -4.51 -3.47
C LYS A 78 -14.38 -3.09 -3.53
N VAL A 79 -14.86 -2.23 -2.64
CA VAL A 79 -14.45 -0.83 -2.55
C VAL A 79 -13.89 -0.57 -1.16
N LEU A 80 -12.67 -0.04 -1.12
CA LEU A 80 -12.03 0.38 0.12
C LEU A 80 -12.45 1.82 0.46
N GLU A 81 -12.83 2.04 1.70
CA GLU A 81 -13.34 3.30 2.24
C GLU A 81 -12.61 3.64 3.54
N HIS A 82 -12.03 4.85 3.59
CA HIS A 82 -11.37 5.38 4.77
C HIS A 82 -12.34 6.23 5.58
N GLY A 83 -12.34 6.10 6.91
CA GLY A 83 -13.34 6.76 7.77
C GLY A 83 -13.37 8.29 7.65
N ALA A 84 -12.25 8.94 7.31
CA ALA A 84 -12.17 10.39 7.13
C ALA A 84 -12.22 10.84 5.67
N TRP A 85 -11.79 10.01 4.72
CA TRP A 85 -11.60 10.39 3.31
C TRP A 85 -12.56 9.69 2.34
N GLY A 86 -13.46 8.87 2.87
CA GLY A 86 -14.43 8.12 2.09
C GLY A 86 -13.74 7.21 1.07
N ARG A 87 -14.23 7.23 -0.17
CA ARG A 87 -13.78 6.34 -1.27
C ARG A 87 -12.70 6.96 -2.17
N ASN A 88 -12.25 8.16 -1.84
CA ASN A 88 -11.23 8.92 -2.58
C ASN A 88 -9.86 8.67 -1.95
N VAL A 89 -9.45 7.41 -1.93
CA VAL A 89 -8.20 6.98 -1.30
C VAL A 89 -7.41 6.07 -2.23
N PHE A 90 -6.10 6.21 -2.16
CA PHE A 90 -5.13 5.29 -2.73
C PHE A 90 -4.41 4.60 -1.57
N VAL A 91 -4.36 3.27 -1.58
CA VAL A 91 -3.74 2.48 -0.51
C VAL A 91 -2.64 1.62 -1.10
N GLY A 92 -1.44 1.75 -0.53
CA GLY A 92 -0.31 0.87 -0.78
C GLY A 92 0.18 0.26 0.52
N THR A 93 0.73 -0.96 0.47
CA THR A 93 1.13 -1.70 1.66
C THR A 93 2.58 -2.13 1.58
N ILE A 94 3.34 -1.79 2.62
CA ILE A 94 4.74 -2.19 2.82
C ILE A 94 4.79 -3.15 4.01
N PHE A 95 5.55 -4.23 3.86
CA PHE A 95 5.77 -5.26 4.86
C PHE A 95 7.24 -5.28 5.29
N THR A 96 7.48 -5.52 6.58
CA THR A 96 8.83 -5.69 7.11
C THR A 96 8.81 -6.62 8.33
N ASN A 97 9.95 -7.25 8.62
CA ASN A 97 10.17 -7.97 9.87
C ASN A 97 10.91 -7.11 10.93
N ALA A 98 11.17 -5.83 10.64
CA ALA A 98 11.75 -4.92 11.61
C ALA A 98 10.80 -4.76 12.82
N PRO A 99 11.29 -4.91 14.06
CA PRO A 99 10.47 -4.71 15.24
C PRO A 99 10.07 -3.23 15.35
N ILE A 100 8.91 -2.93 15.92
CA ILE A 100 8.38 -1.55 16.03
C ILE A 100 9.33 -0.58 16.75
N HIS A 101 10.20 -1.11 17.63
CA HIS A 101 11.20 -0.33 18.37
C HIS A 101 12.53 -0.16 17.61
N ALA A 102 12.64 -0.65 16.37
CA ALA A 102 13.83 -0.42 15.56
C ALA A 102 13.96 1.08 15.24
N SER A 103 15.14 1.64 15.46
CA SER A 103 15.44 3.06 15.19
C SER A 103 15.09 3.47 13.77
N VAL A 104 15.35 2.59 12.80
CA VAL A 104 15.03 2.80 11.38
C VAL A 104 13.53 3.04 11.13
N LEU A 105 12.64 2.32 11.83
CA LEU A 105 11.20 2.53 11.69
C LEU A 105 10.75 3.82 12.36
N SER A 106 11.35 4.16 13.50
CA SER A 106 11.04 5.42 14.19
C SER A 106 11.38 6.63 13.31
N GLU A 107 12.49 6.59 12.57
CA GLU A 107 12.89 7.63 11.61
C GLU A 107 11.89 7.72 10.45
N ILE A 108 11.51 6.59 9.85
CA ILE A 108 10.54 6.56 8.73
C ILE A 108 9.16 7.08 9.16
N ILE A 109 8.68 6.68 10.34
CA ILE A 109 7.35 7.06 10.84
C ILE A 109 7.32 8.54 11.30
N SER A 110 8.43 9.08 11.78
CA SER A 110 8.46 10.47 12.28
C SER A 110 8.45 11.52 11.18
N VAL A 111 8.63 11.15 9.91
CA VAL A 111 8.48 12.04 8.75
C VAL A 111 7.04 12.58 8.61
N GLU A 112 6.04 11.90 9.20
CA GLU A 112 4.61 12.24 9.06
C GLU A 112 4.12 13.45 9.90
N LYS A 113 4.98 14.12 10.68
CA LYS A 113 4.54 15.19 11.61
C LYS A 113 4.82 16.64 11.17
N ASN A 114 5.17 16.90 9.92
CA ASN A 114 5.45 18.27 9.44
C ASN A 114 4.53 18.71 8.29
#